data_AF-A0A949E7D6-F1
#
_entry.id   AF-A0A949E7D6-F1
#
_cell.length_a   1.000
_cell.length_b   1.000
_cell.length_c   1.000
_cell.angle_alpha   90.00
_cell.angle_beta   90.00
_cell.angle_gamma   90.00
#
_symmetry.space_group_name_H-M   'P 1'
#
loop_
_entity.id
_entity.type
_entity.pdbx_description
1 polymer ?
#
loop_
_entity_poly.entity_id
_entity_poly.type
_entity_poly.pdbx_seq_one_letter_code
_entity_poly.pdbx_strand_id
1 'polypeptide(L)'
;MSGTMYPEKTRYRVWIVRYNGEPSPGLRGVPAGAVAIEPAEQGAMTGRAAQRYVEAFNRAALAGPRKVWAVALPVRVRYEGDPRPGDAIAESA
;
A
#
# COMPACT_ATOMS: atom_id res chain seq x y z
N MET A 1 10.75 -17.00 -10.65
CA MET A 1 10.21 -15.62 -10.68
C MET A 1 9.89 -15.23 -9.25
N SER A 2 10.87 -14.65 -8.54
CA SER A 2 10.73 -14.26 -7.14
C SER A 2 10.08 -12.87 -7.07
N GLY A 3 8.76 -12.82 -7.27
CA GLY A 3 7.99 -11.66 -6.90
C GLY A 3 7.93 -11.61 -5.38
N THR A 4 8.39 -10.52 -4.78
CA THR A 4 8.35 -10.26 -3.33
C THR A 4 6.94 -10.53 -2.81
N MET A 5 6.74 -11.70 -2.23
CA MET A 5 5.47 -12.17 -1.69
C MET A 5 5.38 -11.64 -0.26
N TYR A 6 4.28 -11.00 0.11
CA TYR A 6 4.08 -10.55 1.49
C TYR A 6 4.09 -11.76 2.44
N PRO A 7 4.97 -11.81 3.45
CA PRO A 7 5.00 -12.91 4.43
C PRO A 7 3.63 -13.20 5.04
N GLU A 8 3.19 -14.47 5.02
CA GLU A 8 1.86 -14.85 5.54
C GLU A 8 1.71 -14.62 7.05
N LYS A 9 2.82 -14.72 7.80
CA LYS A 9 2.83 -14.48 9.26
C LYS A 9 2.75 -13.01 9.63
N THR A 10 2.97 -12.11 8.67
CA THR A 10 2.91 -10.66 8.88
C THR A 10 1.51 -10.14 8.58
N ARG A 11 0.99 -9.29 9.47
CA ARG A 11 -0.26 -8.57 9.24
C ARG A 11 0.05 -7.26 8.53
N TYR A 12 -0.82 -6.88 7.60
CA TYR A 12 -0.66 -5.68 6.79
C TYR A 12 -1.89 -4.79 6.92
N ARG A 13 -1.67 -3.48 6.99
CA ARG A 13 -2.72 -2.49 6.80
C ARG A 13 -2.52 -1.88 5.42
N VAL A 14 -3.58 -1.88 4.62
CA VAL A 14 -3.54 -1.27 3.29
C VAL A 14 -3.95 0.19 3.42
N TRP A 15 -3.14 1.08 2.85
CA TRP A 15 -3.37 2.51 2.81
C TRP A 15 -3.64 2.96 1.39
N ILE A 16 -4.64 3.82 1.25
CA ILE A 16 -4.83 4.59 0.03
C ILE A 16 -3.97 5.84 0.13
N VAL A 17 -3.13 6.05 -0.89
CA VAL A 17 -2.19 7.16 -0.97
C VAL A 17 -2.47 7.98 -2.22
N ARG A 18 -2.21 9.29 -2.14
CA ARG A 18 -2.02 10.12 -3.34
C ARG A 18 -0.55 10.09 -3.73
N TYR A 19 -0.28 10.26 -5.01
CA TYR A 19 1.08 10.45 -5.51
C TYR A 19 1.09 11.50 -6.61
N ASN A 20 2.22 12.17 -6.77
CA ASN A 20 2.44 13.11 -7.87
C ASN A 20 3.35 12.45 -8.90
N GLY A 21 2.97 12.52 -10.18
CA GLY A 21 3.75 11.97 -11.29
C GLY A 21 3.31 10.56 -11.72
N GLU A 22 4.30 9.70 -11.95
CA GLU A 22 4.11 8.34 -12.47
C GLU A 22 3.83 7.33 -11.35
N PRO A 23 3.00 6.30 -11.61
CA PRO A 23 2.78 5.21 -10.67
C PRO A 23 4.08 4.41 -10.46
N SER A 24 4.10 3.59 -9.40
CA SER A 24 5.17 2.62 -9.18
C SER A 24 5.31 1.68 -10.41
N PRO A 25 6.54 1.29 -10.82
CA PRO A 25 6.77 0.36 -11.92
C PRO A 25 6.08 -1.00 -11.76
N GLY A 26 5.70 -1.37 -10.53
CA GLY A 26 4.91 -2.56 -10.23
C GLY A 26 3.69 -2.24 -9.38
N LEU A 27 2.61 -3.03 -9.58
CA LEU A 27 1.34 -2.89 -8.87
C LEU A 27 1.46 -3.00 -7.35
N ARG A 28 2.56 -3.53 -6.81
CA ARG A 28 2.78 -3.70 -5.36
C ARG A 28 3.76 -2.69 -4.76
N GLY A 29 4.47 -1.94 -5.60
CA GLY A 29 5.45 -0.97 -5.14
C GLY A 29 4.80 0.34 -4.71
N VAL A 30 5.59 1.15 -4.01
CA VAL A 30 5.18 2.47 -3.51
C VAL A 30 5.58 3.53 -4.54
N PRO A 31 4.64 4.33 -5.08
CA PRO A 31 4.98 5.41 -5.98
C PRO A 31 5.80 6.48 -5.25
N ALA A 32 6.70 7.15 -5.99
CA ALA A 32 7.53 8.21 -5.42
C ALA A 32 6.65 9.36 -4.89
N GLY A 33 6.99 9.85 -3.69
CA GLY A 33 6.23 10.93 -3.05
C GLY A 33 4.81 10.53 -2.64
N ALA A 34 4.55 9.24 -2.40
CA ALA A 34 3.28 8.78 -1.87
C ALA A 34 2.96 9.45 -0.53
N VAL A 35 1.73 9.96 -0.40
CA VAL A 35 1.20 10.56 0.83
C VAL A 35 -0.07 9.83 1.24
N ALA A 36 -0.11 9.35 2.48
CA ALA A 36 -1.26 8.70 3.06
C ALA A 36 -2.51 9.59 3.01
N ILE A 37 -3.62 9.04 2.53
CA ILE A 37 -4.95 9.67 2.63
C ILE A 37 -5.71 9.00 3.76
N GLU A 38 -5.96 7.70 3.65
CA GLU A 38 -6.76 6.95 4.61
C GLU A 38 -6.44 5.44 4.52
N PRO A 39 -6.69 4.68 5.60
CA PRO A 39 -6.65 3.23 5.52
C PRO A 39 -7.79 2.72 4.64
N ALA A 40 -7.49 1.76 3.77
CA ALA A 40 -8.46 1.13 2.87
C ALA A 40 -9.52 0.33 3.64
N GLU A 41 -9.15 -0.20 4.80
CA GLU A 41 -9.99 -0.98 5.71
C GLU A 41 -9.58 -0.67 7.15
N GLN A 42 -10.52 -0.78 8.10
CA GLN A 42 -10.21 -0.53 9.52
C GLN A 42 -9.23 -1.56 10.11
N GLY A 43 -9.23 -2.79 9.57
CA GLY A 43 -8.47 -3.93 10.10
C GLY A 43 -7.15 -4.21 9.40
N ALA A 44 -6.30 -4.99 10.07
CA ALA A 44 -5.13 -5.58 9.45
C ALA A 44 -5.49 -6.92 8.78
N MET A 45 -4.96 -7.14 7.58
CA MET A 45 -5.20 -8.33 6.77
C MET A 45 -3.95 -9.20 6.66
N THR A 46 -4.10 -10.43 6.19
CA THR A 46 -2.96 -11.33 5.91
C THR A 46 -2.19 -10.83 4.70
N GLY A 47 -0.92 -11.24 4.56
CA GLY A 47 -0.11 -10.88 3.39
C GLY A 47 -0.79 -11.22 2.05
N ARG A 48 -1.43 -12.39 1.95
CA ARG A 48 -2.15 -12.81 0.74
C ARG A 48 -3.37 -11.94 0.44
N ALA A 49 -4.13 -11.54 1.47
CA ALA A 49 -5.27 -10.64 1.31
C ALA A 49 -4.81 -9.23 0.90
N ALA A 50 -3.76 -8.71 1.54
CA ALA A 50 -3.15 -7.43 1.19
C ALA A 50 -2.67 -7.41 -0.26
N GLN A 51 -2.00 -8.49 -0.69
CA GLN A 51 -1.53 -8.62 -2.07
C GLN A 51 -2.68 -8.50 -3.07
N ARG A 52 -3.74 -9.28 -2.87
CA ARG A 52 -4.89 -9.30 -3.77
C ARG A 52 -5.58 -7.94 -3.82
N TYR A 53 -5.72 -7.29 -2.66
CA TYR A 53 -6.31 -5.97 -2.57
C TYR A 53 -5.48 -4.97 -3.37
N VAL A 54 -4.19 -4.85 -3.08
CA VAL A 54 -3.28 -3.88 -3.70
C VAL A 54 -3.22 -4.08 -5.21
N GLU A 55 -3.07 -5.33 -5.68
CA GLU A 55 -3.03 -5.62 -7.12
C GLU A 55 -4.35 -5.27 -7.82
N ALA A 56 -5.50 -5.60 -7.22
CA ALA A 56 -6.81 -5.31 -7.80
C ALA A 56 -7.08 -3.79 -7.83
N PHE A 57 -6.84 -3.10 -6.71
CA PHE A 57 -7.05 -1.67 -6.60
C PHE A 57 -6.15 -0.90 -7.58
N ASN A 58 -4.85 -1.21 -7.60
CA ASN A 58 -3.89 -0.48 -8.43
C ASN A 58 -4.11 -0.74 -9.92
N ARG A 59 -4.55 -1.95 -10.30
CA ARG A 59 -4.98 -2.21 -11.68
C ARG A 59 -6.17 -1.34 -12.09
N ALA A 60 -7.16 -1.20 -11.19
CA ALA A 60 -8.30 -0.32 -11.44
C ALA A 60 -7.89 1.17 -11.45
N ALA A 61 -6.99 1.57 -10.57
CA ALA A 61 -6.50 2.95 -10.47
C ALA A 61 -5.75 3.39 -11.73
N LEU A 62 -4.97 2.50 -12.35
CA LEU A 62 -4.30 2.77 -13.63
C LEU A 62 -5.28 3.08 -14.78
N ALA A 63 -6.48 2.50 -14.75
CA ALA A 63 -7.53 2.77 -15.74
C ALA A 63 -8.34 4.02 -15.42
N GLY A 64 -8.19 4.59 -14.21
CA GLY A 64 -8.94 5.74 -13.74
C GLY A 64 -8.18 7.08 -13.90
N PRO A 65 -8.89 8.21 -13.86
CA PRO A 65 -8.26 9.54 -13.94
C PRO A 65 -7.62 10.00 -12.62
N ARG A 66 -7.80 9.25 -11.52
CA ARG A 66 -7.37 9.66 -10.17
C ARG A 66 -5.94 9.16 -9.89
N LYS A 67 -5.08 10.07 -9.42
CA LYS A 67 -3.70 9.76 -8.97
C LYS A 67 -3.69 9.21 -7.54
N VAL A 68 -4.33 8.05 -7.37
CA VAL A 68 -4.39 7.31 -6.12
C VAL A 68 -3.80 5.92 -6.28
N TRP A 69 -3.22 5.39 -5.20
CA TRP A 69 -2.59 4.08 -5.18
C TRP A 69 -2.86 3.39 -3.85
N ALA A 70 -2.91 2.07 -3.83
CA ALA A 70 -2.97 1.26 -2.63
C ALA A 70 -1.56 0.75 -2.28
N VAL A 71 -1.19 0.86 -1.00
CA VAL A 71 0.10 0.39 -0.46
C VAL A 71 -0.16 -0.48 0.76
N ALA A 72 0.40 -1.69 0.77
CA ALA A 72 0.34 -2.56 1.95
C ALA A 72 1.55 -2.29 2.86
N LEU A 73 1.29 -1.88 4.09
CA LEU A 73 2.30 -1.63 5.10
C LEU A 73 2.23 -2.70 6.20
N PRO A 74 3.36 -3.29 6.61
CA PRO A 74 3.37 -4.29 7.68
C PRO A 74 3.05 -3.62 9.01
N VAL A 75 2.04 -4.14 9.71
CA VAL A 75 1.71 -3.72 11.07
C VAL A 75 2.78 -4.28 12.01
N ARG A 76 3.61 -3.39 12.55
CA ARG A 76 4.53 -3.76 13.63
C ARG A 76 3.71 -3.86 14.92
N VAL A 77 3.96 -4.89 15.73
CA VAL A 77 3.16 -5.23 16.94
C VAL A 77 3.17 -4.13 18.02
N ARG A 78 3.97 -3.06 17.83
CA ARG A 78 3.93 -1.86 18.65
C ARG A 78 3.10 -0.80 17.93
N TYR A 79 2.01 -0.37 18.54
CA TYR A 79 1.05 0.65 18.07
C TYR A 79 1.67 2.00 17.62
N GLU A 80 2.98 2.20 17.79
CA GLU A 80 3.72 3.35 17.30
C GLU A 80 4.26 3.05 15.90
N GLY A 81 3.65 3.62 14.86
CA GLY A 81 4.23 3.60 13.50
C GLY A 81 3.24 3.44 12.34
N ASP A 82 1.94 3.34 12.61
CA ASP A 82 0.97 3.45 11.51
C ASP A 82 0.97 4.89 10.96
N PRO A 83 0.95 5.06 9.62
CA PRO A 83 0.82 6.37 9.03
C PRO A 83 -0.45 7.08 9.50
N ARG A 84 -0.42 8.40 9.48
CA ARG A 84 -1.60 9.25 9.59
C ARG A 84 -1.90 9.88 8.23
N PRO A 85 -3.15 10.31 7.97
CA PRO A 85 -3.44 11.13 6.81
C PRO A 85 -2.47 12.32 6.71
N GLY A 86 -1.82 12.46 5.56
CA GLY A 86 -0.80 13.47 5.30
C GLY A 86 0.65 13.00 5.47
N ASP A 87 0.88 11.84 6.09
CA ASP A 87 2.24 11.30 6.26
C ASP A 87 2.80 10.79 4.92
N ALA A 88 4.10 11.01 4.71
CA ALA A 88 4.82 10.43 3.58
C ALA A 88 4.98 8.92 3.78
N ILE A 89 4.69 8.14 2.74
CA ILE A 89 4.93 6.70 2.70
C ILE A 89 6.08 6.42 1.73
N ALA A 90 7.09 5.70 2.21
CA ALA A 90 8.22 5.24 1.41
C ALA A 90 8.26 3.71 1.41
N GLU A 91 8.85 3.13 0.35
CA GLU A 91 9.17 1.70 0.33
C GLU A 91 10.14 1.42 1.48
N SER A 92 9.75 0.56 2.41
CA SER A 92 10.63 0.14 3.50
C SER A 92 11.69 -0.77 2.90
N ALA A 93 12.95 -0.33 2.94
CA ALA A 93 14.12 -1.11 2.53
C ALA A 93 14.22 -2.45 3.27
#